data_AF-A0A4U7DNY0-F1
#
_entry.id   AF-A0A4U7DNY0-F1
#
_cell.length_a   1.000
_cell.length_b   1.000
_cell.length_c   1.000
_cell.angle_alpha   90.00
_cell.angle_beta   90.00
_cell.angle_gamma   90.00
#
_symmetry.space_group_name_H-M   'P 1'
#
loop_
_entity.id
_entity.type
_entity.pdbx_description
1 polymer ?
#
loop_
_entity_poly.entity_id
_entity_poly.type
_entity_poly.pdbx_seq_one_letter_code
_entity_poly.pdbx_strand_id
1 'polypeptide(L)'
;MTDDAISGLSRSDPLAAVSPLDGRYAGRTAPLSPYASEAALMRARTRVEVEYLLALGALSATPIGFDEATEAALRDLYEGFSAEDARLIKALETEGAEGYDATNHDVKAVEYFLRVRLAEVAEAPDAPLDDAEPLYPWIHFGLTSEDVNNLAHRLLVKAAVSEVIVPAVREVRDALAELAREHRDTPMLARTHGQPATPTTFGKEMAVYAARLGRALGRVVVANADLSGKLAGASGTFAAHDAAYPDVDWRAFSASFVRGLDLEHTALATQVNPCDDLAALFDALRGVNNVLLDLDLDAWLYVSDRYLGQEAVEGETGSSTMPHKVNPIDFENSEGNLSKANSDLTFLADYVTASRLQRDLSDSTVKRNVGAALAHCLIGYSKAADGLDKVVPNEAVMREELDATPEVIGEAVQTILRREGDTEAYERVKALSRGRSVTLDDFRDLFDDLDVDESVRAELNALTPAGYTGVADALADELGDGDDADDGSA
;
A
#
# COMPACT_ATOMS: atom_id res chain seq x y z
N MET A 1 -23.23 16.41 -29.91
CA MET A 1 -21.99 16.42 -29.11
C MET A 1 -21.52 17.87 -29.07
N THR A 2 -22.36 18.73 -28.49
CA THR A 2 -22.39 19.26 -27.11
C THR A 2 -21.54 20.53 -27.02
N ASP A 3 -22.23 21.66 -27.19
CA ASP A 3 -21.77 23.05 -27.03
C ASP A 3 -21.22 23.38 -25.62
N ASP A 4 -21.16 22.40 -24.70
CA ASP A 4 -20.69 22.55 -23.32
C ASP A 4 -19.23 22.08 -23.09
N ALA A 5 -18.50 21.68 -24.14
CA ALA A 5 -17.06 21.42 -24.02
C ALA A 5 -16.31 22.72 -23.71
N ILE A 6 -15.46 22.72 -22.67
CA ILE A 6 -14.64 23.90 -22.34
C ILE A 6 -13.72 24.18 -23.54
N SER A 7 -13.98 25.30 -24.22
CA SER A 7 -13.25 25.68 -25.44
C SER A 7 -11.75 25.75 -25.17
N GLY A 8 -10.96 25.06 -26.00
CA GLY A 8 -9.50 25.01 -25.89
C GLY A 8 -8.94 23.96 -24.93
N LEU A 9 -9.79 23.21 -24.21
CA LEU A 9 -9.34 22.17 -23.28
C LEU A 9 -9.45 20.77 -23.91
N SER A 10 -8.32 20.12 -24.20
CA SER A 10 -8.31 18.77 -24.76
C SER A 10 -8.61 17.71 -23.70
N ARG A 11 -9.12 16.55 -24.11
CA ARG A 11 -9.36 15.41 -23.20
C ARG A 11 -8.08 14.86 -22.56
N SER A 12 -6.91 15.12 -23.17
CA SER A 12 -5.61 14.70 -22.65
C SER A 12 -5.04 15.65 -21.59
N ASP A 13 -5.67 16.81 -21.37
CA ASP A 13 -5.29 17.74 -20.32
C ASP A 13 -5.73 17.21 -18.95
N PRO A 14 -4.88 17.20 -17.90
CA PRO A 14 -5.27 16.79 -16.55
C PRO A 14 -6.48 17.54 -15.98
N LEU A 15 -6.72 18.79 -16.39
CA LEU A 15 -7.91 19.56 -15.99
C LEU A 15 -9.20 19.04 -16.62
N ALA A 16 -9.10 18.28 -17.72
CA ALA A 16 -10.22 17.58 -18.36
C ALA A 16 -10.37 16.13 -17.89
N ALA A 17 -9.49 15.64 -17.00
CA ALA A 17 -9.55 14.29 -16.50
C ALA A 17 -10.85 14.06 -15.72
N VAL A 18 -11.56 12.96 -16.06
CA VAL A 18 -12.79 12.57 -15.36
C VAL A 18 -12.45 12.02 -13.97
N SER A 19 -11.37 11.25 -13.88
CA SER A 19 -10.85 10.74 -12.61
C SER A 19 -9.97 11.80 -11.96
N PRO A 20 -10.14 12.09 -10.65
CA PRO A 20 -9.24 12.99 -9.95
C PRO A 20 -7.82 12.41 -9.83
N LEU A 21 -7.66 11.09 -9.98
CA LEU A 21 -6.36 10.40 -9.94
C LEU A 21 -5.42 10.88 -11.05
N ASP A 22 -5.96 11.19 -12.23
CA ASP A 22 -5.21 11.66 -13.40
C ASP A 22 -5.32 13.19 -13.60
N GLY A 23 -6.03 13.88 -12.69
CA GLY A 23 -6.24 15.32 -12.71
C GLY A 23 -5.67 15.98 -11.46
N ARG A 24 -6.56 16.27 -10.49
CA ARG A 24 -6.20 16.95 -9.23
C ARG A 24 -5.01 16.30 -8.50
N TYR A 25 -4.93 14.97 -8.52
CA TYR A 25 -3.92 14.20 -7.81
C TYR A 25 -2.83 13.61 -8.72
N ALA A 26 -2.79 14.00 -10.01
CA ALA A 26 -1.85 13.46 -10.99
C ALA A 26 -0.39 13.53 -10.54
N GLY A 27 0.00 14.61 -9.84
CA GLY A 27 1.35 14.75 -9.30
C GLY A 27 1.70 13.69 -8.24
N ARG A 28 0.72 13.24 -7.44
CA ARG A 28 0.93 12.21 -6.40
C ARG A 28 0.83 10.79 -6.96
N THR A 29 0.04 10.59 -8.00
CA THR A 29 -0.16 9.27 -8.62
C THR A 29 0.84 8.98 -9.75
N ALA A 30 1.59 9.99 -10.22
CA ALA A 30 2.60 9.85 -11.27
C ALA A 30 3.59 8.68 -11.06
N PRO A 31 4.10 8.39 -9.83
CA PRO A 31 4.98 7.25 -9.60
C PRO A 31 4.36 5.89 -9.95
N LEU A 32 3.03 5.77 -9.99
CA LEU A 32 2.35 4.53 -10.37
C LEU A 32 2.20 4.36 -11.90
N SER A 33 2.34 5.43 -12.69
CA SER A 33 2.16 5.39 -14.15
C SER A 33 3.02 4.34 -14.87
N PRO A 34 4.30 4.11 -14.49
CA PRO A 34 5.12 3.05 -15.05
C PRO A 34 4.60 1.62 -14.79
N TYR A 35 3.61 1.43 -13.92
CA TYR A 35 3.08 0.11 -13.54
C TYR A 35 1.58 -0.04 -13.80
N ALA A 36 0.81 1.04 -13.66
CA ALA A 36 -0.65 1.02 -13.66
C ALA A 36 -1.29 1.47 -14.99
N SER A 37 -0.50 1.95 -15.94
CA SER A 37 -1.01 2.48 -17.21
C SER A 37 -1.17 1.41 -18.29
N GLU A 38 -1.96 1.72 -19.33
CA GLU A 38 -2.08 0.85 -20.50
C GLU A 38 -0.73 0.61 -21.19
N ALA A 39 0.12 1.63 -21.27
CA ALA A 39 1.46 1.50 -21.83
C ALA A 39 2.35 0.59 -20.98
N ALA A 40 2.21 0.63 -19.65
CA ALA A 40 2.91 -0.29 -18.76
C ALA A 40 2.46 -1.75 -18.98
N LEU A 41 1.15 -1.96 -19.17
CA LEU A 41 0.61 -3.27 -19.52
C LEU A 41 1.12 -3.79 -20.86
N MET A 42 1.20 -2.92 -21.87
CA MET A 42 1.80 -3.26 -23.17
C MET A 42 3.27 -3.66 -23.00
N ARG A 43 4.09 -2.86 -22.30
CA ARG A 43 5.50 -3.17 -22.02
C ARG A 43 5.66 -4.51 -21.30
N ALA A 44 4.86 -4.77 -20.26
CA ALA A 44 4.94 -6.01 -19.51
C ALA A 44 4.52 -7.24 -20.34
N ARG A 45 3.53 -7.10 -21.23
CA ARG A 45 3.17 -8.15 -22.19
C ARG A 45 4.31 -8.43 -23.17
N THR A 46 4.94 -7.39 -23.70
CA THR A 46 6.15 -7.51 -24.53
C THR A 46 7.25 -8.26 -23.77
N ARG A 47 7.52 -7.92 -22.51
CA ARG A 47 8.50 -8.62 -21.66
C ARG A 47 8.19 -10.11 -21.55
N VAL A 48 6.95 -10.48 -21.25
CA VAL A 48 6.57 -11.89 -21.09
C VAL A 48 6.74 -12.68 -22.39
N GLU A 49 6.32 -12.11 -23.53
CA GLU A 49 6.48 -12.76 -24.84
C GLU A 49 7.95 -12.93 -25.24
N VAL A 50 8.76 -11.90 -25.04
CA VAL A 50 10.20 -11.93 -25.33
C VAL A 50 10.90 -12.97 -24.47
N GLU A 51 10.71 -12.93 -23.15
CA GLU A 51 11.33 -13.91 -22.25
C GLU A 51 10.84 -15.34 -22.54
N TYR A 52 9.58 -15.50 -22.97
CA TYR A 52 9.06 -16.81 -23.37
C TYR A 52 9.74 -17.31 -24.66
N LEU A 53 9.93 -16.45 -25.65
CA LEU A 53 10.66 -16.79 -26.88
C LEU A 53 12.11 -17.20 -26.56
N LEU A 54 12.79 -16.44 -25.70
CA LEU A 54 14.14 -16.77 -25.21
C LEU A 54 14.17 -18.14 -24.52
N ALA A 55 13.21 -18.41 -23.63
CA ALA A 55 13.09 -19.70 -22.95
C ALA A 55 12.84 -20.86 -23.92
N LEU A 56 12.05 -20.66 -24.97
CA LEU A 56 11.88 -21.64 -26.04
C LEU A 56 13.16 -21.88 -26.83
N GLY A 57 13.96 -20.84 -27.11
CA GLY A 57 15.26 -20.96 -27.78
C GLY A 57 16.33 -21.67 -26.96
N ALA A 58 16.17 -21.74 -25.63
CA ALA A 58 17.04 -22.52 -24.75
C ALA A 58 16.72 -24.03 -24.76
N LEU A 59 15.56 -24.43 -25.30
CA LEU A 59 15.20 -25.85 -25.40
C LEU A 59 15.91 -26.51 -26.57
N SER A 60 16.63 -27.60 -26.32
CA SER A 60 17.25 -28.40 -27.39
C SER A 60 16.24 -29.04 -28.36
N ALA A 61 14.96 -29.03 -28.03
CA ALA A 61 13.88 -29.58 -28.86
C ALA A 61 13.39 -28.60 -29.93
N THR A 62 13.62 -27.29 -29.75
CA THR A 62 13.23 -26.29 -30.73
C THR A 62 14.40 -26.04 -31.72
N PRO A 63 14.11 -25.63 -32.96
CA PRO A 63 15.13 -25.31 -33.97
C PRO A 63 15.64 -23.86 -33.86
N ILE A 64 15.14 -23.08 -32.89
CA ILE A 64 15.54 -21.69 -32.66
C ILE A 64 16.56 -21.64 -31.51
N GLY A 65 17.43 -20.64 -31.52
CA GLY A 65 18.44 -20.41 -30.49
C GLY A 65 19.07 -19.04 -30.65
N PHE A 66 19.62 -18.51 -29.56
CA PHE A 66 20.09 -17.13 -29.49
C PHE A 66 21.49 -17.10 -28.88
N ASP A 67 22.38 -16.27 -29.43
CA ASP A 67 23.63 -15.91 -28.78
C ASP A 67 23.42 -14.71 -27.85
N GLU A 68 24.43 -14.36 -27.04
CA GLU A 68 24.32 -13.29 -26.06
C GLU A 68 23.94 -11.93 -26.67
N ALA A 69 24.40 -11.64 -27.89
CA ALA A 69 24.09 -10.40 -28.60
C ALA A 69 22.62 -10.37 -29.04
N THR A 70 22.10 -11.48 -29.56
CA THR A 70 20.70 -11.62 -29.94
C THR A 70 19.80 -11.56 -28.71
N GLU A 71 20.16 -12.23 -27.62
CA GLU A 71 19.39 -12.17 -26.38
C GLU A 71 19.28 -10.74 -25.84
N ALA A 72 20.38 -10.00 -25.83
CA ALA A 72 20.39 -8.60 -25.37
C ALA A 72 19.48 -7.72 -26.25
N ALA A 73 19.53 -7.87 -27.57
CA ALA A 73 18.68 -7.11 -28.48
C ALA A 73 17.20 -7.46 -28.36
N LEU A 74 16.87 -8.73 -28.07
CA LEU A 74 15.50 -9.15 -27.78
C LEU A 74 14.99 -8.51 -26.49
N ARG A 75 15.79 -8.49 -25.42
CA ARG A 75 15.42 -7.85 -24.14
C ARG A 75 15.25 -6.33 -24.27
N ASP A 76 16.07 -5.68 -25.11
CA ASP A 76 15.94 -4.24 -25.38
C ASP A 76 14.55 -3.85 -25.91
N LEU A 77 13.82 -4.77 -26.55
CA LEU A 77 12.44 -4.51 -27.00
C LEU A 77 11.47 -4.15 -25.86
N TYR A 78 11.71 -4.62 -24.63
CA TYR A 78 10.91 -4.23 -23.47
C TYR A 78 11.67 -3.32 -22.49
N GLU A 79 13.01 -3.35 -22.46
CA GLU A 79 13.84 -2.48 -21.61
C GLU A 79 13.91 -1.05 -22.16
N GLY A 80 14.04 -0.91 -23.49
CA GLY A 80 14.00 0.35 -24.23
C GLY A 80 12.60 0.78 -24.68
N PHE A 81 11.54 0.12 -24.19
CA PHE A 81 10.16 0.34 -24.65
C PHE A 81 9.72 1.81 -24.53
N SER A 82 9.30 2.37 -25.67
CA SER A 82 9.06 3.79 -25.83
C SER A 82 7.57 4.15 -25.96
N ALA A 83 7.28 5.45 -25.96
CA ALA A 83 5.94 5.94 -26.27
C ALA A 83 5.52 5.67 -27.73
N GLU A 84 6.49 5.54 -28.65
CA GLU A 84 6.21 5.17 -30.04
C GLU A 84 5.78 3.70 -30.14
N ASP A 85 6.41 2.82 -29.37
CA ASP A 85 6.02 1.41 -29.26
C ASP A 85 4.58 1.26 -28.76
N ALA A 86 4.24 1.96 -27.68
CA ALA A 86 2.87 1.95 -27.15
C ALA A 86 1.84 2.44 -28.19
N ARG A 87 2.17 3.48 -28.96
CA ARG A 87 1.30 3.99 -30.03
C ARG A 87 1.19 3.00 -31.19
N LEU A 88 2.28 2.35 -31.57
CA LEU A 88 2.28 1.34 -32.62
C LEU A 88 1.41 0.14 -32.24
N ILE A 89 1.57 -0.40 -31.02
CA ILE A 89 0.70 -1.47 -30.51
C ILE A 89 -0.76 -1.01 -30.54
N LYS A 90 -1.05 0.23 -30.12
CA LYS A 90 -2.43 0.74 -30.14
C LYS A 90 -2.98 0.87 -31.56
N ALA A 91 -2.18 1.33 -32.51
CA ALA A 91 -2.56 1.41 -33.92
C ALA A 91 -2.84 0.01 -34.50
N LEU A 92 -1.98 -0.98 -34.24
CA LEU A 92 -2.19 -2.38 -34.61
C LEU A 92 -3.48 -2.98 -34.00
N GLU A 93 -3.87 -2.50 -32.82
CA GLU A 93 -5.12 -2.91 -32.18
C GLU A 93 -6.35 -2.32 -32.87
N THR A 94 -6.38 -1.00 -33.11
CA THR A 94 -7.62 -0.27 -33.42
C THR A 94 -7.79 0.14 -34.88
N GLU A 95 -6.69 0.39 -35.59
CA GLU A 95 -6.70 0.98 -36.94
C GLU A 95 -6.07 0.07 -38.00
N GLY A 96 -5.12 -0.78 -37.58
CA GLY A 96 -4.19 -1.47 -38.47
C GLY A 96 -2.95 -0.62 -38.73
N ALA A 97 -1.78 -1.27 -38.84
CA ALA A 97 -0.49 -0.61 -39.06
C ALA A 97 0.51 -1.62 -39.63
N GLU A 98 1.57 -1.14 -40.29
CA GLU A 98 2.69 -1.97 -40.78
C GLU A 98 2.24 -3.18 -41.64
N GLY A 99 1.20 -2.97 -42.46
CA GLY A 99 0.66 -4.01 -43.34
C GLY A 99 -0.28 -5.02 -42.67
N TYR A 100 -0.58 -4.87 -41.37
CA TYR A 100 -1.55 -5.68 -40.64
C TYR A 100 -2.91 -4.98 -40.50
N ASP A 101 -3.99 -5.74 -40.67
CA ASP A 101 -5.35 -5.29 -40.33
C ASP A 101 -5.52 -5.11 -38.81
N ALA A 102 -6.44 -4.24 -38.40
CA ALA A 102 -6.78 -4.01 -37.00
C ALA A 102 -7.19 -5.32 -36.30
N THR A 103 -6.51 -5.66 -35.22
CA THR A 103 -6.75 -6.93 -34.52
C THR A 103 -8.02 -6.90 -33.65
N ASN A 104 -8.41 -5.72 -33.14
CA ASN A 104 -9.38 -5.56 -32.06
C ASN A 104 -9.09 -6.47 -30.84
N HIS A 105 -7.82 -6.84 -30.65
CA HIS A 105 -7.36 -7.71 -29.58
C HIS A 105 -5.95 -7.30 -29.15
N ASP A 106 -5.83 -6.81 -27.93
CA ASP A 106 -4.61 -6.22 -27.38
C ASP A 106 -3.38 -7.16 -27.38
N VAL A 107 -3.49 -8.40 -26.91
CA VAL A 107 -2.36 -9.36 -26.94
C VAL A 107 -1.94 -9.72 -28.37
N LYS A 108 -2.90 -9.84 -29.30
CA LYS A 108 -2.58 -10.11 -30.71
C LYS A 108 -1.84 -8.93 -31.36
N ALA A 109 -2.17 -7.70 -30.96
CA ALA A 109 -1.43 -6.52 -31.39
C ALA A 109 0.03 -6.54 -30.88
N VAL A 110 0.30 -7.05 -29.67
CA VAL A 110 1.66 -7.25 -29.15
C VAL A 110 2.42 -8.30 -30.00
N GLU A 111 1.77 -9.38 -30.43
CA GLU A 111 2.40 -10.37 -31.32
C GLU A 111 2.84 -9.74 -32.65
N TYR A 112 1.98 -8.93 -33.27
CA TYR A 112 2.33 -8.22 -34.52
C TYR A 112 3.40 -7.16 -34.29
N PHE A 113 3.35 -6.43 -33.17
CA PHE A 113 4.40 -5.50 -32.78
C PHE A 113 5.76 -6.17 -32.70
N LEU A 114 5.85 -7.36 -32.07
CA LEU A 114 7.10 -8.12 -32.01
C LEU A 114 7.61 -8.50 -33.39
N ARG A 115 6.74 -8.89 -34.32
CA ARG A 115 7.15 -9.18 -35.71
C ARG A 115 7.76 -7.95 -36.39
N VAL A 116 7.11 -6.79 -36.25
CA VAL A 116 7.62 -5.53 -36.79
C VAL A 116 9.00 -5.22 -36.20
N ARG A 117 9.12 -5.23 -34.87
CA ARG A 117 10.38 -4.87 -34.21
C ARG A 117 11.51 -5.87 -34.48
N LEU A 118 11.22 -7.16 -34.57
CA LEU A 118 12.21 -8.16 -34.93
C LEU A 118 12.73 -7.96 -36.36
N ALA A 119 11.85 -7.60 -37.31
CA ALA A 119 12.28 -7.25 -38.66
C ALA A 119 13.23 -6.05 -38.64
N GLU A 120 12.90 -5.00 -37.88
CA GLU A 120 13.77 -3.81 -37.72
C GLU A 120 15.13 -4.17 -37.09
N VAL A 121 15.16 -5.06 -36.09
CA VAL A 121 16.41 -5.56 -35.48
C VAL A 121 17.26 -6.31 -36.51
N ALA A 122 16.64 -7.12 -37.37
CA ALA A 122 17.34 -7.86 -38.42
C ALA A 122 17.84 -6.96 -39.58
N GLU A 123 17.18 -5.83 -39.83
CA GLU A 123 17.58 -4.87 -40.87
C GLU A 123 18.65 -3.86 -40.41
N ALA A 124 19.00 -3.85 -39.12
CA ALA A 124 19.99 -2.92 -38.56
C ALA A 124 21.40 -3.16 -39.14
N PRO A 125 22.25 -2.11 -39.34
CA PRO A 125 23.57 -2.25 -39.95
C PRO A 125 24.52 -3.23 -39.25
N ASP A 126 24.39 -3.35 -37.93
CA ASP A 126 25.13 -4.29 -37.06
C ASP A 126 24.15 -5.28 -36.39
N ALA A 127 23.14 -5.72 -37.15
CA ALA A 127 22.07 -6.59 -36.66
C ALA A 127 22.63 -7.84 -35.96
N PRO A 128 22.19 -8.13 -34.73
CA PRO A 128 22.55 -9.36 -34.04
C PRO A 128 21.77 -10.57 -34.57
N LEU A 129 20.79 -10.35 -35.44
CA LEU A 129 19.93 -11.36 -36.04
C LEU A 129 19.97 -11.24 -37.57
N ASP A 130 20.28 -12.32 -38.27
CA ASP A 130 20.36 -12.32 -39.74
C ASP A 130 18.97 -12.27 -40.42
N ASP A 131 17.98 -12.97 -39.87
CA ASP A 131 16.61 -13.07 -40.41
C ASP A 131 15.60 -13.31 -39.28
N ALA A 132 14.56 -12.47 -39.24
CA ALA A 132 13.49 -12.53 -38.25
C ALA A 132 12.35 -13.47 -38.63
N GLU A 133 12.14 -13.78 -39.91
CA GLU A 133 11.00 -14.59 -40.35
C GLU A 133 10.92 -15.99 -39.69
N PRO A 134 12.04 -16.71 -39.48
CA PRO A 134 12.01 -18.00 -38.79
C PRO A 134 11.49 -17.93 -37.34
N LEU A 135 11.53 -16.75 -36.70
CA LEU A 135 11.08 -16.54 -35.32
C LEU A 135 9.56 -16.27 -35.24
N TYR A 136 8.92 -15.79 -36.30
CA TYR A 136 7.51 -15.39 -36.26
C TYR A 136 6.51 -16.48 -35.85
N PRO A 137 6.71 -17.77 -36.18
CA PRO A 137 5.86 -18.86 -35.69
C PRO A 137 6.06 -19.19 -34.21
N TRP A 138 7.14 -18.70 -33.59
CA TRP A 138 7.52 -18.98 -32.20
C TRP A 138 7.02 -17.93 -31.22
N ILE A 139 6.73 -16.72 -31.70
CA ILE A 139 6.05 -15.68 -30.93
C ILE A 139 4.67 -16.23 -30.53
N HIS A 140 4.34 -16.16 -29.24
CA HIS A 140 3.10 -16.70 -28.68
C HIS A 140 2.88 -18.22 -28.88
N PHE A 141 3.95 -19.01 -29.12
CA PHE A 141 3.83 -20.44 -29.42
C PHE A 141 3.15 -21.23 -28.29
N GLY A 142 2.01 -21.86 -28.59
CA GLY A 142 1.24 -22.67 -27.63
C GLY A 142 0.53 -21.89 -26.52
N LEU A 143 0.79 -20.59 -26.40
CA LEU A 143 0.21 -19.74 -25.36
C LEU A 143 -1.26 -19.43 -25.64
N THR A 144 -1.97 -19.05 -24.58
CA THR A 144 -3.20 -18.26 -24.67
C THR A 144 -2.92 -16.84 -24.18
N SER A 145 -3.74 -15.87 -24.58
CA SER A 145 -3.65 -14.47 -24.13
C SER A 145 -3.52 -14.32 -22.60
N GLU A 146 -4.13 -15.22 -21.84
CA GLU A 146 -4.01 -15.21 -20.38
C GLU A 146 -2.68 -15.70 -19.83
N ASP A 147 -1.94 -16.56 -20.51
CA ASP A 147 -0.57 -16.87 -20.07
C ASP A 147 0.25 -15.58 -20.02
N VAL A 148 0.06 -14.69 -20.99
CA VAL A 148 0.72 -13.37 -21.03
C VAL A 148 0.11 -12.40 -20.01
N ASN A 149 -1.21 -12.21 -20.03
CA ASN A 149 -1.89 -11.21 -19.18
C ASN A 149 -1.66 -11.44 -17.69
N ASN A 150 -1.79 -12.69 -17.22
CA ASN A 150 -1.73 -12.97 -15.79
C ASN A 150 -0.32 -12.71 -15.22
N LEU A 151 0.72 -12.99 -15.99
CA LEU A 151 2.12 -12.72 -15.65
C LEU A 151 2.42 -11.23 -15.72
N ALA A 152 2.00 -10.56 -16.81
CA ALA A 152 2.19 -9.12 -17.00
C ALA A 152 1.55 -8.31 -15.85
N HIS A 153 0.31 -8.62 -15.46
CA HIS A 153 -0.34 -7.94 -14.34
C HIS A 153 0.43 -8.12 -13.02
N ARG A 154 0.95 -9.31 -12.74
CA ARG A 154 1.67 -9.59 -11.49
C ARG A 154 3.04 -8.95 -11.44
N LEU A 155 3.76 -8.93 -12.56
CA LEU A 155 5.01 -8.16 -12.67
C LEU A 155 4.79 -6.68 -12.34
N LEU A 156 3.71 -6.09 -12.87
CA LEU A 156 3.37 -4.69 -12.65
C LEU A 156 2.92 -4.42 -11.21
N VAL A 157 2.02 -5.24 -10.66
CA VAL A 157 1.55 -5.11 -9.28
C VAL A 157 2.71 -5.31 -8.29
N LYS A 158 3.55 -6.32 -8.50
CA LYS A 158 4.70 -6.62 -7.64
C LYS A 158 5.66 -5.44 -7.55
N ALA A 159 6.00 -4.86 -8.71
CA ALA A 159 6.84 -3.68 -8.79
C ALA A 159 6.17 -2.43 -8.18
N ALA A 160 4.90 -2.14 -8.53
CA ALA A 160 4.17 -1.02 -7.97
C ALA A 160 4.09 -1.06 -6.43
N VAL A 161 3.87 -2.25 -5.87
CA VAL A 161 3.79 -2.41 -4.42
C VAL A 161 5.17 -2.24 -3.77
N SER A 162 6.19 -2.92 -4.28
CA SER A 162 7.53 -2.90 -3.70
C SER A 162 8.25 -1.54 -3.85
N GLU A 163 8.09 -0.88 -5.00
CA GLU A 163 8.85 0.33 -5.36
C GLU A 163 8.11 1.63 -5.01
N VAL A 164 6.78 1.59 -4.84
CA VAL A 164 5.98 2.81 -4.58
C VAL A 164 5.19 2.71 -3.28
N ILE A 165 4.42 1.64 -3.09
CA ILE A 165 3.52 1.54 -1.94
C ILE A 165 4.27 1.26 -0.64
N VAL A 166 5.17 0.28 -0.63
CA VAL A 166 5.94 -0.09 0.57
C VAL A 166 6.77 1.09 1.08
N PRO A 167 7.52 1.84 0.25
CA PRO A 167 8.21 3.06 0.70
C PRO A 167 7.28 4.11 1.31
N ALA A 168 6.13 4.40 0.68
CA ALA A 168 5.18 5.39 1.20
C ALA A 168 4.60 5.00 2.57
N VAL A 169 4.34 3.70 2.80
CA VAL A 169 3.89 3.21 4.11
C VAL A 169 5.01 3.26 5.15
N ARG A 170 6.26 2.97 4.75
CA ARG A 170 7.44 3.07 5.64
C ARG A 170 7.67 4.50 6.10
N GLU A 171 7.55 5.48 5.21
CA GLU A 171 7.65 6.91 5.53
C GLU A 171 6.70 7.30 6.67
N VAL A 172 5.41 6.94 6.56
CA VAL A 172 4.42 7.21 7.62
C VAL A 172 4.76 6.48 8.92
N ARG A 173 5.16 5.21 8.85
CA ARG A 173 5.59 4.43 10.02
C ARG A 173 6.77 5.09 10.71
N ASP A 174 7.75 5.57 9.95
CA ASP A 174 8.99 6.13 10.48
C ASP A 174 8.76 7.50 11.12
N ALA A 175 7.92 8.34 10.52
CA ALA A 175 7.45 9.58 11.13
C ALA A 175 6.73 9.33 12.47
N LEU A 176 5.85 8.32 12.55
CA LEU A 176 5.21 7.94 13.81
C LEU A 176 6.21 7.42 14.84
N ALA A 177 7.22 6.66 14.42
CA ALA A 177 8.26 6.16 15.30
C ALA A 177 9.17 7.30 15.80
N GLU A 178 9.41 8.32 14.98
CA GLU A 178 10.12 9.53 15.38
C GLU A 178 9.32 10.33 16.41
N LEU A 179 8.04 10.62 16.14
CA LEU A 179 7.15 11.26 17.12
C LEU A 179 7.06 10.45 18.43
N ALA A 180 7.05 9.13 18.33
CA ALA A 180 7.05 8.24 19.49
C ALA A 180 8.28 8.44 20.37
N ARG A 181 9.47 8.56 19.78
CA ARG A 181 10.74 8.78 20.49
C ARG A 181 10.85 10.20 21.04
N GLU A 182 10.51 11.20 20.22
CA GLU A 182 10.61 12.61 20.60
C GLU A 182 9.71 12.95 21.78
N HIS A 183 8.48 12.43 21.77
CA HIS A 183 7.45 12.73 22.76
C HIS A 183 7.15 11.55 23.69
N ARG A 184 8.14 10.66 23.89
CA ARG A 184 8.00 9.43 24.69
C ARG A 184 7.51 9.68 26.11
N ASP A 185 7.89 10.80 26.70
CA ASP A 185 7.58 11.18 28.09
C ASP A 185 6.58 12.34 28.19
N THR A 186 6.00 12.80 27.07
CA THR A 186 4.99 13.85 27.04
C THR A 186 3.66 13.32 27.60
N PRO A 187 3.25 13.68 28.84
CA PRO A 187 2.06 13.11 29.47
C PRO A 187 0.79 13.60 28.80
N MET A 188 -0.18 12.71 28.63
CA MET A 188 -1.43 12.96 27.96
C MET A 188 -2.59 12.32 28.73
N LEU A 189 -3.70 13.03 28.87
CA LEU A 189 -4.92 12.44 29.42
C LEU A 189 -5.49 11.43 28.41
N ALA A 190 -5.58 10.16 28.81
CA ALA A 190 -6.21 9.16 27.96
C ALA A 190 -7.72 9.34 27.94
N ARG A 191 -8.37 8.91 26.86
CA ARG A 191 -9.84 8.86 26.75
C ARG A 191 -10.31 7.44 26.50
N THR A 192 -11.22 6.94 27.34
CA THR A 192 -11.93 5.67 27.10
C THR A 192 -13.42 5.95 27.07
N HIS A 193 -14.13 5.45 26.06
CA HIS A 193 -15.51 5.86 25.77
C HIS A 193 -15.68 7.39 25.63
N GLY A 194 -14.62 8.09 25.19
CA GLY A 194 -14.57 9.55 25.11
C GLY A 194 -14.52 10.27 26.47
N GLN A 195 -14.34 9.55 27.58
CA GLN A 195 -14.24 10.11 28.94
C GLN A 195 -12.79 10.09 29.45
N PRO A 196 -12.41 11.04 30.33
CA PRO A 196 -11.12 11.01 31.00
C PRO A 196 -10.80 9.66 31.64
N ALA A 197 -9.58 9.18 31.43
CA ALA A 197 -9.09 7.89 31.90
C ALA A 197 -7.64 8.00 32.40
N THR A 198 -7.10 6.87 32.88
CA THR A 198 -5.72 6.75 33.36
C THR A 198 -4.73 7.34 32.35
N PRO A 199 -3.87 8.30 32.75
CA PRO A 199 -2.96 9.00 31.85
C PRO A 199 -2.04 8.06 31.06
N THR A 200 -1.65 8.51 29.87
CA THR A 200 -0.71 7.88 28.96
C THR A 200 0.35 8.91 28.56
N THR A 201 1.17 8.62 27.55
CA THR A 201 2.05 9.60 26.90
C THR A 201 1.73 9.68 25.42
N PHE A 202 1.85 10.87 24.83
CA PHE A 202 1.65 11.06 23.39
C PHE A 202 2.54 10.12 22.57
N GLY A 203 3.83 10.03 22.92
CA GLY A 203 4.78 9.17 22.21
C GLY A 203 4.37 7.69 22.22
N LYS A 204 3.91 7.16 23.36
CA LYS A 204 3.37 5.79 23.42
C LYS A 204 2.15 5.57 22.52
N GLU A 205 1.26 6.56 22.37
CA GLU A 205 0.12 6.39 21.45
C GLU A 205 0.56 6.40 19.99
N MET A 206 1.55 7.22 19.61
CA MET A 206 2.17 7.14 18.28
C MET A 206 2.89 5.80 18.07
N ALA A 207 3.50 5.27 19.13
CA ALA A 207 4.18 3.98 19.08
C ALA A 207 3.24 2.81 18.75
N VAL A 208 2.00 2.87 19.27
CA VAL A 208 0.96 1.87 18.96
C VAL A 208 0.67 1.84 17.46
N TYR A 209 0.55 2.99 16.80
CA TYR A 209 0.30 3.06 15.36
C TYR A 209 1.50 2.58 14.54
N ALA A 210 2.71 3.03 14.87
CA ALA A 210 3.93 2.58 14.21
C ALA A 210 4.10 1.05 14.28
N ALA A 211 3.87 0.45 15.46
CA ALA A 211 3.95 -1.00 15.64
C ALA A 211 2.86 -1.76 14.85
N ARG A 212 1.63 -1.22 14.80
CA ARG A 212 0.53 -1.80 14.00
C ARG A 212 0.81 -1.71 12.50
N LEU A 213 1.35 -0.58 12.03
CA LEU A 213 1.76 -0.40 10.63
C LEU A 213 2.90 -1.34 10.26
N GLY A 214 3.92 -1.49 11.11
CA GLY A 214 5.01 -2.45 10.88
C GLY A 214 4.50 -3.87 10.65
N ARG A 215 3.57 -4.35 11.49
CA ARG A 215 2.93 -5.67 11.32
C ARG A 215 2.06 -5.75 10.07
N ALA A 216 1.33 -4.69 9.72
CA ALA A 216 0.49 -4.66 8.53
C ALA A 216 1.34 -4.67 7.24
N LEU A 217 2.40 -3.87 7.22
CA LEU A 217 3.37 -3.81 6.13
C LEU A 217 4.07 -5.15 5.93
N GLY A 218 4.44 -5.85 7.00
CA GLY A 218 5.01 -7.21 6.90
C GLY A 218 4.09 -8.18 6.15
N ARG A 219 2.77 -8.11 6.36
CA ARG A 219 1.80 -8.92 5.59
C ARG A 219 1.74 -8.51 4.11
N VAL A 220 1.85 -7.22 3.80
CA VAL A 220 1.91 -6.73 2.41
C VAL A 220 3.16 -7.28 1.71
N VAL A 221 4.33 -7.23 2.37
CA VAL A 221 5.59 -7.74 1.80
C VAL A 221 5.49 -9.23 1.51
N VAL A 222 4.98 -10.03 2.45
CA VAL A 222 4.78 -11.48 2.25
C VAL A 222 3.79 -11.74 1.11
N ALA A 223 2.61 -11.13 1.12
CA ALA A 223 1.62 -11.33 0.07
C ALA A 223 2.10 -10.88 -1.32
N ASN A 224 2.96 -9.85 -1.38
CA ASN A 224 3.58 -9.39 -2.62
C ASN A 224 4.65 -10.35 -3.15
N ALA A 225 5.41 -10.98 -2.24
CA ALA A 225 6.38 -12.01 -2.59
C ALA A 225 5.68 -13.29 -3.10
N ASP A 226 4.53 -13.64 -2.51
CA ASP A 226 3.73 -14.82 -2.85
C ASP A 226 2.90 -14.68 -4.15
N LEU A 227 2.98 -13.53 -4.85
CA LEU A 227 2.29 -13.36 -6.14
C LEU A 227 2.72 -14.47 -7.11
N SER A 228 1.73 -15.12 -7.71
CA SER A 228 1.93 -16.40 -8.40
C SER A 228 1.40 -16.37 -9.83
N GLY A 229 2.18 -16.84 -10.80
CA GLY A 229 1.85 -16.88 -12.21
C GLY A 229 1.46 -18.26 -12.71
N LYS A 230 0.70 -18.32 -13.81
CA LYS A 230 0.46 -19.54 -14.57
C LYS A 230 0.97 -19.40 -16.00
N LEU A 231 1.42 -20.51 -16.57
CA LEU A 231 1.63 -20.69 -18.00
C LEU A 231 1.22 -22.12 -18.34
N ALA A 232 0.07 -22.30 -19.00
CA ALA A 232 -0.49 -23.63 -19.22
C ALA A 232 -1.42 -23.74 -20.45
N GLY A 233 -1.43 -22.72 -21.31
CA GLY A 233 -2.22 -22.70 -22.53
C GLY A 233 -3.71 -22.50 -22.28
N ALA A 234 -4.50 -22.78 -23.32
CA ALA A 234 -5.90 -22.38 -23.43
C ALA A 234 -6.83 -22.83 -22.28
N SER A 235 -6.60 -23.99 -21.67
CA SER A 235 -7.47 -24.51 -20.60
C SER A 235 -6.72 -25.00 -19.37
N GLY A 236 -5.43 -24.66 -19.25
CA GLY A 236 -4.60 -25.08 -18.13
C GLY A 236 -4.04 -26.50 -18.24
N THR A 237 -3.93 -27.03 -19.46
CA THR A 237 -3.60 -28.45 -19.69
C THR A 237 -2.40 -28.68 -20.59
N PHE A 238 -1.74 -27.63 -21.08
CA PHE A 238 -0.62 -27.72 -22.02
C PHE A 238 -0.96 -28.42 -23.35
N ALA A 239 -2.24 -28.58 -23.70
CA ALA A 239 -2.65 -29.43 -24.83
C ALA A 239 -2.03 -29.03 -26.17
N ALA A 240 -1.85 -27.73 -26.44
CA ALA A 240 -1.20 -27.25 -27.65
C ALA A 240 0.32 -27.53 -27.65
N HIS A 241 0.96 -27.32 -26.50
CA HIS A 241 2.37 -27.61 -26.27
C HIS A 241 2.68 -29.10 -26.43
N ASP A 242 1.92 -29.96 -25.74
CA ASP A 242 2.05 -31.43 -25.76
C ASP A 242 1.81 -32.01 -27.16
N ALA A 243 0.82 -31.50 -27.89
CA ALA A 243 0.56 -31.94 -29.25
C ALA A 243 1.70 -31.61 -30.23
N ALA A 244 2.41 -30.50 -30.02
CA ALA A 244 3.50 -30.07 -30.89
C ALA A 244 4.86 -30.69 -30.50
N TYR A 245 5.12 -30.84 -29.20
CA TYR A 245 6.36 -31.40 -28.66
C TYR A 245 6.04 -32.28 -27.43
N PRO A 246 5.64 -33.55 -27.64
CA PRO A 246 5.20 -34.45 -26.56
C PRO A 246 6.34 -34.91 -25.65
N ASP A 247 7.60 -34.81 -26.11
CA ASP A 247 8.77 -35.25 -25.35
C ASP A 247 9.35 -34.15 -24.44
N VAL A 248 8.80 -32.92 -24.49
CA VAL A 248 9.20 -31.81 -23.61
C VAL A 248 8.36 -31.83 -22.33
N ASP A 249 9.01 -31.76 -21.16
CA ASP A 249 8.30 -31.60 -19.89
C ASP A 249 7.81 -30.16 -19.70
N TRP A 250 6.67 -29.86 -20.31
CA TRP A 250 6.05 -28.53 -20.29
C TRP A 250 5.67 -28.05 -18.88
N ARG A 251 5.46 -28.96 -17.93
CA ARG A 251 5.17 -28.58 -16.53
C ARG A 251 6.43 -28.05 -15.86
N ALA A 252 7.55 -28.74 -16.04
CA ALA A 252 8.85 -28.27 -15.54
C ALA A 252 9.29 -26.97 -16.23
N PHE A 253 9.11 -26.87 -17.55
CA PHE A 253 9.35 -25.65 -18.31
C PHE A 253 8.56 -24.47 -17.76
N SER A 254 7.25 -24.64 -17.58
CA SER A 254 6.34 -23.59 -17.07
C SER A 254 6.75 -23.14 -15.67
N ALA A 255 7.05 -24.08 -14.77
CA ALA A 255 7.46 -23.75 -13.40
C ALA A 255 8.81 -23.01 -13.36
N SER A 256 9.75 -23.38 -14.23
CA SER A 256 11.04 -22.67 -14.34
C SER A 256 10.86 -21.28 -14.93
N PHE A 257 10.05 -21.14 -15.99
CA PHE A 257 9.79 -19.87 -16.66
C PHE A 257 9.14 -18.86 -15.71
N VAL A 258 8.06 -19.25 -15.02
CA VAL A 258 7.34 -18.35 -14.11
C VAL A 258 8.22 -17.92 -12.94
N ARG A 259 9.01 -18.83 -12.34
CA ARG A 259 9.97 -18.47 -11.28
C ARG A 259 11.09 -17.57 -11.78
N GLY A 260 11.53 -17.72 -13.03
CA GLY A 260 12.49 -16.82 -13.67
C GLY A 260 11.98 -15.38 -13.81
N LEU A 261 10.66 -15.18 -13.75
CA LEU A 261 10.02 -13.85 -13.69
C LEU A 261 9.86 -13.33 -12.26
N ASP A 262 10.46 -13.98 -11.27
CA ASP A 262 10.29 -13.67 -9.83
C ASP A 262 8.81 -13.75 -9.41
N LEU A 263 8.14 -14.85 -9.78
CA LEU A 263 6.77 -15.16 -9.36
C LEU A 263 6.68 -16.61 -8.89
N GLU A 264 5.80 -16.88 -7.92
CA GLU A 264 5.47 -18.25 -7.55
C GLU A 264 4.72 -18.96 -8.69
N HIS A 265 4.77 -20.29 -8.75
CA HIS A 265 4.14 -21.03 -9.86
C HIS A 265 2.81 -21.65 -9.47
N THR A 266 1.76 -21.29 -10.19
CA THR A 266 0.44 -21.91 -10.08
C THR A 266 0.30 -23.06 -11.08
N ALA A 267 0.51 -24.29 -10.61
CA ALA A 267 0.46 -25.48 -11.46
C ALA A 267 -0.96 -25.89 -11.91
N LEU A 268 -1.98 -25.60 -11.08
CA LEU A 268 -3.38 -25.98 -11.34
C LEU A 268 -4.20 -24.72 -11.61
N ALA A 269 -4.47 -24.47 -12.88
CA ALA A 269 -5.22 -23.30 -13.35
C ALA A 269 -6.21 -23.72 -14.44
N THR A 270 -7.17 -22.85 -14.73
CA THR A 270 -8.02 -22.96 -15.92
C THR A 270 -7.39 -22.16 -17.06
N GLN A 271 -8.18 -21.48 -17.90
CA GLN A 271 -7.62 -20.49 -18.82
C GLN A 271 -7.02 -19.30 -18.05
N VAL A 272 -7.51 -18.99 -16.85
CA VAL A 272 -7.05 -17.89 -16.00
C VAL A 272 -6.27 -18.42 -14.80
N ASN A 273 -5.37 -17.60 -14.28
CA ASN A 273 -4.77 -17.81 -12.96
C ASN A 273 -5.82 -17.55 -11.86
N PRO A 274 -6.02 -18.46 -10.89
CA PRO A 274 -6.87 -18.20 -9.73
C PRO A 274 -6.30 -17.03 -8.92
N CYS A 275 -6.98 -15.89 -8.93
CA CYS A 275 -6.46 -14.62 -8.41
C CYS A 275 -6.53 -14.52 -6.86
N ASP A 276 -6.42 -15.66 -6.16
CA ASP A 276 -6.41 -15.73 -4.69
C ASP A 276 -5.20 -15.01 -4.09
N ASP A 277 -4.06 -15.03 -4.80
CA ASP A 277 -2.84 -14.30 -4.45
C ASP A 277 -3.05 -12.78 -4.47
N LEU A 278 -3.72 -12.26 -5.51
CA LEU A 278 -4.10 -10.86 -5.60
C LEU A 278 -5.10 -10.48 -4.50
N ALA A 279 -6.08 -11.34 -4.20
CA ALA A 279 -7.02 -11.11 -3.12
C ALA A 279 -6.32 -11.02 -1.76
N ALA A 280 -5.35 -11.91 -1.49
CA ALA A 280 -4.53 -11.87 -0.27
C ALA A 280 -3.72 -10.56 -0.15
N LEU A 281 -3.13 -10.10 -1.27
CA LEU A 281 -2.44 -8.81 -1.32
C LEU A 281 -3.40 -7.64 -1.05
N PHE A 282 -4.59 -7.63 -1.65
CA PHE A 282 -5.58 -6.58 -1.44
C PHE A 282 -6.05 -6.53 0.02
N ASP A 283 -6.25 -7.67 0.66
CA ASP A 283 -6.57 -7.74 2.10
C ASP A 283 -5.41 -7.26 2.98
N ALA A 284 -4.16 -7.56 2.61
CA ALA A 284 -3.00 -7.04 3.31
C ALA A 284 -2.92 -5.50 3.23
N LEU A 285 -3.16 -4.92 2.05
CA LEU A 285 -3.21 -3.47 1.84
C LEU A 285 -4.35 -2.82 2.64
N ARG A 286 -5.54 -3.43 2.68
CA ARG A 286 -6.65 -2.98 3.55
C ARG A 286 -6.25 -2.97 5.02
N GLY A 287 -5.43 -3.93 5.43
CA GLY A 287 -4.85 -3.97 6.78
C GLY A 287 -4.01 -2.75 7.12
N VAL A 288 -3.24 -2.22 6.17
CA VAL A 288 -2.49 -0.95 6.33
C VAL A 288 -3.47 0.21 6.39
N ASN A 289 -4.40 0.30 5.42
CA ASN A 289 -5.37 1.37 5.33
C ASN A 289 -6.20 1.52 6.61
N ASN A 290 -6.60 0.40 7.23
CA ASN A 290 -7.39 0.43 8.47
C ASN A 290 -6.61 0.96 9.68
N VAL A 291 -5.28 0.79 9.72
CA VAL A 291 -4.46 1.38 10.78
C VAL A 291 -4.35 2.89 10.57
N LEU A 292 -4.20 3.35 9.33
CA LEU A 292 -4.13 4.77 9.01
C LEU A 292 -5.48 5.48 9.13
N LEU A 293 -6.59 4.85 8.75
CA LEU A 293 -7.93 5.39 8.99
C LEU A 293 -8.17 5.64 10.49
N ASP A 294 -7.73 4.72 11.34
CA ASP A 294 -7.81 4.85 12.79
C ASP A 294 -6.90 5.98 13.31
N LEU A 295 -5.71 6.16 12.72
CA LEU A 295 -4.83 7.29 13.00
C LEU A 295 -5.44 8.63 12.55
N ASP A 296 -6.00 8.69 11.35
CA ASP A 296 -6.58 9.91 10.78
C ASP A 296 -7.70 10.45 11.68
N LEU A 297 -8.54 9.54 12.22
CA LEU A 297 -9.62 9.88 13.15
C LEU A 297 -9.09 10.37 14.51
N ASP A 298 -8.11 9.69 15.09
CA ASP A 298 -7.52 10.10 16.38
C ASP A 298 -6.73 11.41 16.25
N ALA A 299 -5.96 11.59 15.16
CA ALA A 299 -5.27 12.83 14.86
C ALA A 299 -6.26 14.00 14.70
N TRP A 300 -7.39 13.77 14.01
CA TRP A 300 -8.47 14.76 13.91
C TRP A 300 -9.03 15.13 15.29
N LEU A 301 -9.24 14.15 16.17
CA LEU A 301 -9.71 14.38 17.55
C LEU A 301 -8.67 15.13 18.38
N TYR A 302 -7.40 14.78 18.29
CA TYR A 302 -6.33 15.50 18.99
C TYR A 302 -6.19 16.94 18.51
N VAL A 303 -6.36 17.22 17.21
CA VAL A 303 -6.42 18.60 16.69
C VAL A 303 -7.66 19.33 17.24
N SER A 304 -8.81 18.66 17.28
CA SER A 304 -10.05 19.22 17.86
C SER A 304 -9.90 19.56 19.35
N ASP A 305 -9.22 18.71 20.12
CA ASP A 305 -8.91 18.93 21.54
C ASP A 305 -7.77 19.94 21.75
N ARG A 306 -7.14 20.41 20.67
CA ARG A 306 -5.96 21.31 20.65
C ARG A 306 -4.69 20.67 21.21
N TYR A 307 -4.67 19.34 21.30
CA TYR A 307 -3.50 18.54 21.64
C TYR A 307 -2.47 18.56 20.52
N LEU A 308 -2.92 18.68 19.27
CA LEU A 308 -2.05 18.90 18.13
C LEU A 308 -2.31 20.31 17.58
N GLY A 309 -1.25 21.13 17.60
CA GLY A 309 -1.18 22.34 16.79
C GLY A 309 -0.68 22.02 15.38
N GLN A 310 -0.65 23.02 14.50
CA GLN A 310 0.09 22.92 13.24
C GLN A 310 1.04 24.11 13.13
N GLU A 311 2.26 23.89 12.66
CA GLU A 311 3.15 25.00 12.31
C GLU A 311 2.53 25.80 11.16
N ALA A 312 2.36 27.12 11.36
CA ALA A 312 1.83 27.98 10.32
C ALA A 312 2.91 28.22 9.26
N VAL A 313 2.74 27.64 8.07
CA VAL A 313 3.58 27.95 6.91
C VAL A 313 3.21 29.36 6.41
N GLU A 314 4.19 30.26 6.34
CA GLU A 314 3.98 31.65 5.89
C GLU A 314 3.44 31.67 4.44
N GLY A 315 2.14 31.95 4.28
CA GLY A 315 1.48 32.06 2.98
C GLY A 315 0.33 31.08 2.70
N GLU A 316 0.13 30.04 3.52
CA GLU A 316 -1.02 29.15 3.36
C GLU A 316 -2.30 29.77 3.93
N THR A 317 -3.38 29.77 3.14
CA THR A 317 -4.68 30.32 3.56
C THR A 317 -5.54 29.19 4.15
N GLY A 318 -5.45 28.94 5.46
CA GLY A 318 -6.16 27.84 6.14
C GLY A 318 -7.70 27.95 6.15
N SER A 319 -8.24 29.17 6.05
CA SER A 319 -9.67 29.42 5.86
C SER A 319 -9.86 30.72 5.08
N SER A 320 -10.78 30.71 4.11
CA SER A 320 -11.11 31.88 3.29
C SER A 320 -11.74 33.04 4.08
N THR A 321 -12.15 32.82 5.33
CA THR A 321 -12.80 33.83 6.19
C THR A 321 -12.19 33.96 7.59
N MET A 322 -11.41 32.98 8.08
CA MET A 322 -10.85 32.97 9.44
C MET A 322 -9.32 32.75 9.42
N PRO A 323 -8.50 33.82 9.42
CA PRO A 323 -7.04 33.73 9.22
C PRO A 323 -6.25 32.94 10.26
N HIS A 324 -6.85 32.65 11.42
CA HIS A 324 -6.22 31.89 12.51
C HIS A 324 -6.65 30.42 12.54
N LYS A 325 -7.58 29.99 11.65
CA LYS A 325 -8.11 28.64 11.65
C LYS A 325 -7.19 27.72 10.86
N VAL A 326 -6.62 26.75 11.56
CA VAL A 326 -5.81 25.70 10.98
C VAL A 326 -6.61 24.38 11.06
N ASN A 327 -6.78 23.70 9.93
CA ASN A 327 -7.66 22.53 9.80
C ASN A 327 -6.82 21.27 9.48
N PRO A 328 -7.19 20.08 10.00
CA PRO A 328 -6.50 18.82 9.72
C PRO A 328 -6.82 18.26 8.32
N ILE A 329 -6.74 19.09 7.28
CA ILE A 329 -7.20 18.75 5.92
C ILE A 329 -6.43 17.60 5.28
N ASP A 330 -5.19 17.39 5.70
CA ASP A 330 -4.35 16.31 5.17
C ASP A 330 -4.83 14.95 5.72
N PHE A 331 -5.12 14.85 7.02
CA PHE A 331 -5.76 13.65 7.61
C PHE A 331 -7.17 13.41 7.04
N GLU A 332 -7.99 14.46 6.87
CA GLU A 332 -9.33 14.33 6.25
C GLU A 332 -9.25 13.84 4.79
N ASN A 333 -8.21 14.25 4.05
CA ASN A 333 -7.96 13.79 2.68
C ASN A 333 -7.46 12.34 2.66
N SER A 334 -6.59 11.99 3.60
CA SER A 334 -6.14 10.61 3.82
C SER A 334 -7.34 9.70 4.08
N GLU A 335 -8.17 10.05 5.06
CA GLU A 335 -9.34 9.28 5.47
C GLU A 335 -10.26 8.96 4.28
N GLY A 336 -10.59 9.98 3.48
CA GLY A 336 -11.47 9.84 2.32
C GLY A 336 -10.88 8.93 1.24
N ASN A 337 -9.59 9.06 0.94
CA ASN A 337 -8.93 8.24 -0.08
C ASN A 337 -8.73 6.79 0.39
N LEU A 338 -8.34 6.57 1.64
CA LEU A 338 -8.16 5.22 2.19
C LEU A 338 -9.49 4.48 2.30
N SER A 339 -10.58 5.18 2.63
CA SER A 339 -11.94 4.62 2.59
C SER A 339 -12.34 4.20 1.18
N LYS A 340 -12.05 5.03 0.17
CA LYS A 340 -12.29 4.69 -1.24
C LYS A 340 -11.43 3.52 -1.71
N ALA A 341 -10.15 3.51 -1.34
CA ALA A 341 -9.24 2.41 -1.64
C ALA A 341 -9.76 1.09 -1.06
N ASN A 342 -10.19 1.08 0.20
CA ASN A 342 -10.75 -0.12 0.83
C ASN A 342 -12.02 -0.62 0.15
N SER A 343 -12.90 0.29 -0.30
CA SER A 343 -14.07 -0.09 -1.12
C SER A 343 -13.65 -0.81 -2.39
N ASP A 344 -12.64 -0.28 -3.10
CA ASP A 344 -12.18 -0.87 -4.37
C ASP A 344 -11.44 -2.18 -4.14
N LEU A 345 -10.54 -2.24 -3.16
CA LEU A 345 -9.78 -3.43 -2.82
C LEU A 345 -10.69 -4.60 -2.41
N THR A 346 -11.74 -4.32 -1.62
CA THR A 346 -12.75 -5.33 -1.26
C THR A 346 -13.48 -5.85 -2.50
N PHE A 347 -13.99 -4.94 -3.33
CA PHE A 347 -14.66 -5.32 -4.58
C PHE A 347 -13.73 -6.13 -5.50
N LEU A 348 -12.48 -5.69 -5.67
CA LEU A 348 -11.50 -6.36 -6.51
C LEU A 348 -11.24 -7.79 -6.00
N ALA A 349 -10.94 -7.96 -4.71
CA ALA A 349 -10.67 -9.26 -4.09
C ALA A 349 -11.84 -10.24 -4.29
N ASP A 350 -13.07 -9.79 -4.01
CA ASP A 350 -14.27 -10.61 -4.15
C ASP A 350 -14.58 -10.97 -5.61
N TYR A 351 -14.32 -10.05 -6.55
CA TYR A 351 -14.72 -10.24 -7.94
C TYR A 351 -13.74 -11.10 -8.74
N VAL A 352 -12.43 -10.88 -8.59
CA VAL A 352 -11.42 -11.55 -9.45
C VAL A 352 -11.21 -13.03 -9.13
N THR A 353 -11.72 -13.50 -7.99
CA THR A 353 -11.62 -14.91 -7.54
C THR A 353 -12.76 -15.78 -8.05
N ALA A 354 -13.78 -15.21 -8.69
CA ALA A 354 -14.91 -15.96 -9.24
C ALA A 354 -14.99 -15.86 -10.77
N SER A 355 -15.01 -16.99 -11.46
CA SER A 355 -15.19 -17.05 -12.92
C SER A 355 -16.06 -18.24 -13.32
N ARG A 356 -16.94 -18.07 -14.31
CA ARG A 356 -17.84 -19.14 -14.76
C ARG A 356 -17.06 -20.19 -15.56
N LEU A 357 -17.17 -21.46 -15.15
CA LEU A 357 -16.51 -22.60 -15.80
C LEU A 357 -14.98 -22.39 -15.91
N GLN A 358 -14.37 -22.68 -17.07
CA GLN A 358 -12.93 -22.49 -17.27
C GLN A 358 -12.52 -21.02 -17.41
N ARG A 359 -13.47 -20.12 -17.73
CA ARG A 359 -13.40 -18.67 -17.55
C ARG A 359 -14.62 -17.97 -18.17
N ASP A 360 -14.87 -16.76 -17.69
CA ASP A 360 -15.45 -15.68 -18.49
C ASP A 360 -14.47 -14.48 -18.53
N LEU A 361 -14.76 -13.44 -19.32
CA LEU A 361 -13.85 -12.30 -19.55
C LEU A 361 -14.18 -11.06 -18.69
N SER A 362 -15.11 -11.17 -17.74
CA SER A 362 -15.53 -10.02 -16.93
C SER A 362 -14.42 -9.47 -16.02
N ASP A 363 -13.45 -10.31 -15.67
CA ASP A 363 -12.28 -9.96 -14.87
C ASP A 363 -11.30 -9.03 -15.60
N SER A 364 -11.23 -9.10 -16.93
CA SER A 364 -10.28 -8.32 -17.75
C SER A 364 -10.44 -6.81 -17.56
N THR A 365 -11.67 -6.30 -17.62
CA THR A 365 -11.93 -4.87 -17.39
C THR A 365 -11.76 -4.48 -15.92
N VAL A 366 -12.09 -5.39 -14.99
CA VAL A 366 -11.99 -5.16 -13.56
C VAL A 366 -10.52 -5.01 -13.12
N LYS A 367 -9.62 -5.89 -13.60
CA LYS A 367 -8.17 -5.85 -13.31
C LYS A 367 -7.49 -4.54 -13.74
N ARG A 368 -8.02 -3.85 -14.75
CA ARG A 368 -7.52 -2.52 -15.17
C ARG A 368 -7.74 -1.43 -14.11
N ASN A 369 -8.53 -1.69 -13.08
CA ASN A 369 -8.78 -0.76 -11.97
C ASN A 369 -7.88 -1.00 -10.75
N VAL A 370 -7.00 -2.01 -10.77
CA VAL A 370 -6.05 -2.26 -9.67
C VAL A 370 -5.16 -1.03 -9.43
N GLY A 371 -4.67 -0.42 -10.51
CA GLY A 371 -3.90 0.82 -10.44
C GLY A 371 -4.62 1.98 -9.76
N ALA A 372 -5.94 2.10 -9.96
CA ALA A 372 -6.74 3.14 -9.31
C ALA A 372 -6.88 2.92 -7.80
N ALA A 373 -7.05 1.66 -7.37
CA ALA A 373 -7.06 1.31 -5.95
C ALA A 373 -5.72 1.61 -5.28
N LEU A 374 -4.60 1.27 -5.93
CA LEU A 374 -3.24 1.62 -5.47
C LEU A 374 -3.01 3.13 -5.43
N ALA A 375 -3.56 3.88 -6.40
CA ALA A 375 -3.46 5.34 -6.44
C ALA A 375 -4.18 6.00 -5.26
N HIS A 376 -5.37 5.53 -4.90
CA HIS A 376 -6.05 6.00 -3.69
C HIS A 376 -5.27 5.64 -2.42
N CYS A 377 -4.67 4.45 -2.34
CA CYS A 377 -3.76 4.09 -1.24
C CYS A 377 -2.60 5.08 -1.13
N LEU A 378 -1.89 5.31 -2.24
CA LEU A 378 -0.73 6.22 -2.29
C LEU A 378 -1.09 7.65 -1.90
N ILE A 379 -2.21 8.19 -2.41
CA ILE A 379 -2.69 9.52 -2.01
C ILE A 379 -2.94 9.55 -0.51
N GLY A 380 -3.58 8.53 0.04
CA GLY A 380 -3.85 8.42 1.47
C GLY A 380 -2.57 8.43 2.30
N TYR A 381 -1.62 7.57 1.95
CA TYR A 381 -0.35 7.46 2.68
C TYR A 381 0.44 8.75 2.64
N SER A 382 0.60 9.36 1.46
CA SER A 382 1.30 10.63 1.34
C SER A 382 0.57 11.78 2.03
N LYS A 383 -0.75 11.71 2.19
CA LYS A 383 -1.53 12.72 2.92
C LYS A 383 -1.45 12.55 4.43
N ALA A 384 -1.41 11.31 4.92
CA ALA A 384 -1.10 11.04 6.31
C ALA A 384 0.32 11.53 6.66
N ALA A 385 1.31 11.27 5.80
CA ALA A 385 2.68 11.78 5.96
C ALA A 385 2.71 13.33 6.02
N ASP A 386 2.12 14.02 5.02
CA ASP A 386 2.01 15.48 5.03
C ASP A 386 1.36 16.02 6.33
N GLY A 387 0.38 15.29 6.87
CA GLY A 387 -0.31 15.65 8.11
C GLY A 387 0.60 15.50 9.33
N LEU A 388 1.35 14.40 9.42
CA LEU A 388 2.30 14.15 10.50
C LEU A 388 3.43 15.18 10.52
N ASP A 389 3.96 15.56 9.35
CA ASP A 389 5.03 16.57 9.23
C ASP A 389 4.63 17.96 9.74
N LYS A 390 3.33 18.26 9.79
CA LYS A 390 2.81 19.58 10.15
C LYS A 390 2.39 19.69 11.61
N VAL A 391 2.05 18.57 12.25
CA VAL A 391 1.47 18.60 13.60
C VAL A 391 2.54 18.64 14.67
N VAL A 392 2.29 19.45 15.69
CA VAL A 392 3.18 19.58 16.86
C VAL A 392 2.36 19.39 18.13
N PRO A 393 2.75 18.49 19.05
CA PRO A 393 2.09 18.35 20.34
C PRO A 393 2.09 19.65 21.16
N ASN A 394 0.92 20.01 21.68
CA ASN A 394 0.75 21.14 22.57
C ASN A 394 0.80 20.68 24.03
N GLU A 395 2.01 20.52 24.54
CA GLU A 395 2.25 20.01 25.90
C GLU A 395 1.59 20.88 26.98
N ALA A 396 1.44 22.18 26.74
CA ALA A 396 0.79 23.07 27.69
C ALA A 396 -0.69 22.72 27.86
N VAL A 397 -1.42 22.53 26.74
CA VAL A 397 -2.83 22.13 26.77
C VAL A 397 -3.01 20.74 27.38
N MET A 398 -2.15 19.78 27.02
CA MET A 398 -2.19 18.42 27.61
C MET A 398 -1.98 18.46 29.12
N ARG A 399 -0.99 19.25 29.59
CA ARG A 399 -0.69 19.42 31.01
C ARG A 399 -1.82 20.12 31.76
N GLU A 400 -2.38 21.19 31.19
CA GLU A 400 -3.54 21.90 31.77
C GLU A 400 -4.75 20.98 31.94
N GLU A 401 -5.05 20.10 30.98
CA GLU A 401 -6.18 19.17 31.09
C GLU A 401 -5.93 18.08 32.14
N LEU A 402 -4.70 17.56 32.23
CA LEU A 402 -4.30 16.63 33.29
C LEU A 402 -4.44 17.26 34.68
N ASP A 403 -3.94 18.48 34.86
CA ASP A 403 -4.02 19.22 36.13
C ASP A 403 -5.48 19.53 36.53
N ALA A 404 -6.36 19.72 35.54
CA ALA A 404 -7.78 19.95 35.74
C ALA A 404 -8.59 18.67 36.01
N THR A 405 -7.99 17.48 35.89
CA THR A 405 -8.67 16.18 35.98
C THR A 405 -8.02 15.27 37.05
N PRO A 406 -7.95 15.68 38.31
CA PRO A 406 -7.26 14.92 39.35
C PRO A 406 -7.92 13.59 39.70
N GLU A 407 -9.20 13.36 39.38
CA GLU A 407 -9.89 12.11 39.64
C GLU A 407 -9.22 10.87 39.02
N VAL A 408 -8.38 11.05 37.97
CA VAL A 408 -7.70 9.94 37.29
C VAL A 408 -6.67 9.23 38.15
N ILE A 409 -6.13 9.86 39.20
CA ILE A 409 -5.24 9.17 40.16
C ILE A 409 -6.02 8.25 41.11
N GLY A 410 -7.36 8.33 41.13
CA GLY A 410 -8.19 7.54 42.02
C GLY A 410 -7.98 6.03 41.86
N GLU A 411 -7.68 5.57 40.65
CA GLU A 411 -7.30 4.17 40.40
C GLU A 411 -5.99 3.79 41.12
N ALA A 412 -4.95 4.62 41.01
CA ALA A 412 -3.68 4.41 41.70
C ALA A 412 -3.87 4.35 43.21
N VAL A 413 -4.63 5.31 43.76
CA VAL A 413 -4.94 5.41 45.19
C VAL A 413 -5.62 4.13 45.67
N GLN A 414 -6.73 3.70 45.06
CA GLN A 414 -7.39 2.48 45.51
C GLN A 414 -6.49 1.24 45.39
N THR A 415 -5.57 1.22 44.42
CA THR A 415 -4.69 0.07 44.17
C THR A 415 -3.60 -0.02 45.24
N ILE A 416 -3.01 1.11 45.62
CA ILE A 416 -2.07 1.20 46.74
C ILE A 416 -2.76 0.81 48.05
N LEU A 417 -3.98 1.30 48.31
CA LEU A 417 -4.70 0.92 49.54
C LEU A 417 -5.08 -0.56 49.58
N ARG A 418 -5.43 -1.16 48.43
CA ARG A 418 -5.63 -2.62 48.34
C ARG A 418 -4.35 -3.39 48.65
N ARG A 419 -3.19 -2.91 48.22
CA ARG A 419 -1.87 -3.50 48.55
C ARG A 419 -1.64 -3.50 50.06
N GLU A 420 -2.04 -2.43 50.75
CA GLU A 420 -1.98 -2.33 52.22
C GLU A 420 -3.10 -3.08 52.97
N GLY A 421 -4.01 -3.75 52.24
CA GLY A 421 -5.07 -4.55 52.84
C GLY A 421 -6.35 -3.80 53.19
N ASP A 422 -6.54 -2.56 52.72
CA ASP A 422 -7.79 -1.82 52.90
C ASP A 422 -8.92 -2.43 52.06
N THR A 423 -9.89 -3.04 52.73
CA THR A 423 -11.05 -3.69 52.08
C THR A 423 -12.05 -2.69 51.49
N GLU A 424 -11.98 -1.42 51.90
CA GLU A 424 -12.89 -0.35 51.49
C GLU A 424 -12.24 0.64 50.51
N ALA A 425 -11.03 0.35 50.01
CA ALA A 425 -10.22 1.23 49.17
C ALA A 425 -11.00 1.90 48.01
N TYR A 426 -11.78 1.11 47.27
CA TYR A 426 -12.59 1.62 46.17
C TYR A 426 -13.73 2.54 46.65
N GLU A 427 -14.44 2.15 47.71
CA GLU A 427 -15.56 2.95 48.22
C GLU A 427 -15.08 4.27 48.83
N ARG A 428 -13.85 4.34 49.36
CA ARG A 428 -13.21 5.61 49.79
C ARG A 428 -13.00 6.57 48.63
N VAL A 429 -12.36 6.11 47.55
CA VAL A 429 -12.13 6.93 46.34
C VAL A 429 -13.44 7.35 45.69
N LYS A 430 -14.41 6.43 45.61
CA LYS A 430 -15.75 6.70 45.09
C LYS A 430 -16.52 7.70 45.95
N ALA A 431 -16.41 7.63 47.28
CA ALA A 431 -17.02 8.63 48.17
C ALA A 431 -16.42 10.02 47.96
N LEU A 432 -15.12 10.09 47.62
CA LEU A 432 -14.43 11.33 47.27
C LEU A 432 -14.97 11.93 45.96
N SER A 433 -15.14 11.11 44.91
CA SER A 433 -15.47 11.56 43.54
C SER A 433 -16.96 11.58 43.16
N ARG A 434 -17.85 11.04 44.00
CA ARG A 434 -19.29 10.94 43.67
C ARG A 434 -19.98 12.31 43.66
N GLY A 435 -20.31 12.79 42.45
CA GLY A 435 -21.22 13.91 42.24
C GLY A 435 -20.63 15.30 42.52
N ARG A 436 -19.30 15.41 42.58
CA ARG A 436 -18.57 16.67 42.74
C ARG A 436 -17.26 16.64 41.95
N SER A 437 -16.80 17.82 41.52
CA SER A 437 -15.42 17.99 41.05
C SER A 437 -14.46 17.74 42.21
N VAL A 438 -13.41 16.95 41.97
CA VAL A 438 -12.37 16.65 42.95
C VAL A 438 -11.16 17.54 42.66
N THR A 439 -10.41 17.90 43.68
CA THR A 439 -9.12 18.59 43.58
C THR A 439 -8.00 17.69 44.10
N LEU A 440 -6.74 18.00 43.77
CA LEU A 440 -5.61 17.29 44.40
C LEU A 440 -5.57 17.49 45.93
N ASP A 441 -6.05 18.63 46.42
CA ASP A 441 -6.11 18.89 47.86
C ASP A 441 -7.16 17.98 48.55
N ASP A 442 -8.28 17.68 47.90
CA ASP A 442 -9.25 16.70 48.41
C ASP A 442 -8.62 15.29 48.56
N PHE A 443 -7.73 14.91 47.64
CA PHE A 443 -6.97 13.67 47.75
C PHE A 443 -5.94 13.72 48.88
N ARG A 444 -5.25 14.84 49.08
CA ARG A 444 -4.30 15.03 50.19
C ARG A 444 -4.99 14.93 51.55
N ASP A 445 -6.15 15.57 51.69
CA ASP A 445 -6.98 15.46 52.90
C ASP A 445 -7.39 14.00 53.17
N LEU A 446 -7.80 13.27 52.13
CA LEU A 446 -8.07 11.83 52.25
C LEU A 446 -6.81 11.08 52.72
N PHE A 447 -5.64 11.39 52.13
CA PHE A 447 -4.40 10.70 52.46
C PHE A 447 -4.00 10.92 53.91
N ASP A 448 -4.13 12.13 54.45
CA ASP A 448 -3.84 12.48 55.84
C ASP A 448 -4.69 11.68 56.85
N ASP A 449 -5.92 11.35 56.48
CA ASP A 449 -6.86 10.58 57.32
C ASP A 449 -6.65 9.06 57.26
N LEU A 450 -5.80 8.53 56.36
CA LEU A 450 -5.57 7.09 56.23
C LEU A 450 -4.71 6.53 57.38
N ASP A 451 -5.03 5.33 57.84
CA ASP A 451 -4.20 4.54 58.77
C ASP A 451 -3.22 3.67 57.97
N VAL A 452 -2.20 4.30 57.39
CA VAL A 452 -1.14 3.66 56.61
C VAL A 452 0.24 4.12 57.08
N ASP A 453 1.26 3.30 56.84
CA ASP A 453 2.65 3.62 57.13
C ASP A 453 3.09 4.92 56.43
N GLU A 454 4.00 5.66 57.06
CA GLU A 454 4.48 6.96 56.55
C GLU A 454 5.10 6.86 55.15
N SER A 455 5.78 5.74 54.84
CA SER A 455 6.31 5.50 53.50
C SER A 455 5.20 5.36 52.45
N VAL A 456 4.08 4.73 52.79
CA VAL A 456 2.93 4.59 51.89
C VAL A 456 2.22 5.93 51.72
N ARG A 457 2.08 6.70 52.80
CA ARG A 457 1.54 8.06 52.75
C ARG A 457 2.38 8.97 51.84
N ALA A 458 3.71 8.83 51.88
CA ALA A 458 4.61 9.54 50.98
C ALA A 458 4.42 9.12 49.51
N GLU A 459 4.25 7.82 49.23
CA GLU A 459 3.92 7.32 47.88
C GLU A 459 2.62 7.93 47.35
N LEU A 460 1.55 7.94 48.16
CA LEU A 460 0.26 8.53 47.80
C LEU A 460 0.37 10.03 47.53
N ASN A 461 1.10 10.77 48.37
CA ASN A 461 1.32 12.21 48.21
C ASN A 461 2.18 12.57 46.98
N ALA A 462 2.98 11.63 46.47
CA ALA A 462 3.77 11.83 45.26
C ALA A 462 2.95 11.69 43.97
N LEU A 463 1.73 11.14 44.03
CA LEU A 463 0.87 10.98 42.87
C LEU A 463 0.44 12.33 42.29
N THR A 464 0.60 12.48 40.98
CA THR A 464 0.04 13.57 40.19
C THR A 464 -0.55 12.99 38.91
N PRO A 465 -1.56 13.63 38.29
CA PRO A 465 -2.09 13.17 37.00
C PRO A 465 -0.98 13.07 35.94
N ALA A 466 -0.14 14.10 35.81
CA ALA A 466 0.95 14.10 34.84
C ALA A 466 2.06 13.06 35.13
N GLY A 467 2.26 12.68 36.39
CA GLY A 467 3.23 11.65 36.78
C GLY A 467 2.67 10.22 36.79
N TYR A 468 1.35 10.05 36.67
CA TYR A 468 0.68 8.75 36.69
C TYR A 468 0.53 8.16 35.28
N THR A 469 1.63 8.13 34.53
CA THR A 469 1.71 7.56 33.16
C THR A 469 2.22 6.12 33.13
N GLY A 470 2.50 5.53 34.30
CA GLY A 470 2.96 4.15 34.42
C GLY A 470 4.34 3.96 33.80
N VAL A 471 4.43 3.05 32.83
CA VAL A 471 5.66 2.74 32.08
C VAL A 471 5.52 3.10 30.59
N ALA A 472 4.66 4.08 30.27
CA ALA A 472 4.35 4.44 28.89
C ALA A 472 5.59 4.88 28.09
N ASP A 473 6.54 5.57 28.73
CA ASP A 473 7.82 5.95 28.15
C ASP A 473 8.66 4.72 27.74
N ALA A 474 8.79 3.75 28.65
CA ALA A 474 9.51 2.51 28.37
C ALA A 474 8.81 1.65 27.29
N LEU A 475 7.48 1.68 27.22
CA LEU A 475 6.71 1.01 26.17
C LEU A 475 6.91 1.67 24.80
N ALA A 476 7.12 3.00 24.73
CA ALA A 476 7.45 3.67 23.49
C ALA A 476 8.82 3.19 22.95
N ASP A 477 9.78 2.93 23.84
CA ASP A 477 11.10 2.40 23.50
C ASP A 477 11.05 0.93 23.01
N GLU A 478 9.98 0.17 23.28
CA GLU A 478 9.82 -1.22 22.79
C GLU A 478 9.65 -1.33 21.26
N LEU A 479 9.40 -0.20 20.56
CA LEU A 479 9.46 -0.16 19.09
C LEU A 479 10.83 -0.60 18.54
N GLY A 480 11.88 -0.49 19.35
CA GLY A 480 13.27 -0.67 18.96
C GLY A 480 13.82 0.53 18.21
N ASP A 481 15.13 0.74 18.29
CA ASP A 481 15.85 1.50 17.27
C ASP A 481 15.70 0.70 15.97
N GLY A 482 15.23 1.34 14.90
CA GLY A 482 14.93 0.70 13.63
C GLY A 482 16.17 0.24 12.86
N ASP A 483 17.03 -0.59 13.47
CA ASP A 483 18.23 -1.15 12.85
C ASP A 483 18.05 -2.64 12.48
N ASP A 484 18.31 -2.92 11.21
CA ASP A 484 18.84 -4.17 10.65
C ASP A 484 17.97 -5.43 10.73
N ALA A 485 16.77 -5.37 10.14
CA ALA A 485 16.21 -6.54 9.45
C ALA A 485 16.70 -6.59 7.99
N ASP A 486 17.99 -6.86 7.85
CA ASP A 486 18.65 -7.54 6.72
C ASP A 486 18.31 -7.06 5.29
N ASP A 487 19.05 -6.06 4.84
CA ASP A 487 19.37 -5.87 3.42
C ASP A 487 20.44 -6.93 3.04
N GLY A 488 19.98 -8.14 2.68
CA GLY A 488 20.74 -9.14 1.91
C GLY A 488 21.55 -10.21 2.67
N SER A 489 21.07 -11.47 2.64
CA SER A 489 21.76 -12.62 2.03
C SER A 489 21.12 -13.98 2.37
N ALA A 490 20.45 -14.60 1.39
CA ALA A 490 20.46 -16.05 1.14
C ALA A 490 19.90 -16.35 -0.25
#